data_AF-A0A3D3CUH5-F1
#
_entry.id   AF-A0A3D3CUH5-F1
#
_cell.length_a   1.000
_cell.length_b   1.000
_cell.length_c   1.000
_cell.angle_alpha   90.00
_cell.angle_beta   90.00
_cell.angle_gamma   90.00
#
_symmetry.space_group_name_H-M   'P 1'
#
loop_
_entity.id
_entity.type
_entity.pdbx_description
1 polymer ?
#
loop_
_entity_poly.entity_id
_entity_poly.type
_entity_poly.pdbx_seq_one_letter_code
_entity_poly.pdbx_strand_id
1 'polypeptide(L)'
;MAVFAGAVIRDRKWAFIIPVLSMFISDLFYQLLYMGGMTAIPGFYDGQWQNYLLFAGLVFVGFAVKKLNVLQITAASFAAPTLYFLVSNFLVWASNGAARGLDRPKTFSGLLLCYTDGIPFYQMSILATLVFSGILFGSYYLFQKSGQRVSLKSNA
;
A
#
# COMPACT_ATOMS: atom_id res chain seq x y z
N MET A 1 -5.00 -1.07 -1.09
CA MET A 1 -5.45 0.19 -1.75
C MET A 1 -4.83 0.41 -3.12
N ALA A 2 -3.51 0.58 -3.23
CA ALA A 2 -2.85 0.78 -4.52
C ALA A 2 -3.10 -0.37 -5.53
N VAL A 3 -3.06 -1.63 -5.07
CA VAL A 3 -3.41 -2.81 -5.87
C VAL A 3 -4.84 -2.73 -6.42
N PHE A 4 -5.80 -2.36 -5.57
CA PHE A 4 -7.20 -2.19 -5.98
C PHE A 4 -7.35 -1.08 -7.02
N ALA A 5 -6.73 0.07 -6.76
CA ALA A 5 -6.74 1.21 -7.68
C ALA A 5 -6.19 0.81 -9.06
N GLY A 6 -5.05 0.12 -9.11
CA GLY A 6 -4.48 -0.38 -10.36
C GLY A 6 -5.35 -1.45 -11.04
N ALA A 7 -5.99 -2.34 -10.29
CA ALA A 7 -6.79 -3.42 -10.86
C ALA A 7 -8.17 -2.98 -11.37
N VAL A 8 -8.75 -1.92 -10.79
CA VAL A 8 -10.15 -1.54 -11.01
C VAL A 8 -10.31 -0.20 -11.75
N ILE A 9 -9.45 0.78 -11.48
CA ILE A 9 -9.62 2.13 -12.04
C ILE A 9 -9.07 2.17 -13.46
N ARG A 10 -9.93 2.48 -14.43
CA ARG A 10 -9.58 2.48 -15.85
C ARG A 10 -8.65 3.63 -16.25
N ASP A 11 -8.87 4.81 -15.68
CA ASP A 11 -8.00 5.96 -15.91
C ASP A 11 -6.73 5.84 -15.08
N ARG A 12 -5.59 5.74 -15.76
CA ARG A 12 -4.29 5.57 -15.12
C ARG A 12 -3.94 6.72 -14.18
N LYS A 13 -4.34 7.96 -14.49
CA LYS A 13 -4.07 9.11 -13.63
C LYS A 13 -4.75 8.90 -12.26
N TRP A 14 -6.02 8.52 -12.27
CA TRP A 14 -6.79 8.27 -11.06
C TRP A 14 -6.31 7.02 -10.31
N ALA A 15 -5.81 6.00 -11.01
CA ALA A 15 -5.23 4.82 -10.38
C ALA A 15 -4.00 5.15 -9.50
N PHE A 16 -3.22 6.17 -9.86
CA PHE A 16 -2.11 6.67 -9.04
C PHE A 16 -2.54 7.75 -8.02
N ILE A 17 -3.38 8.70 -8.42
CA ILE A 17 -3.80 9.81 -7.56
C ILE A 17 -4.52 9.30 -6.32
N ILE A 18 -5.47 8.37 -6.46
CA ILE A 18 -6.31 7.95 -5.33
C ILE A 18 -5.47 7.36 -4.18
N PRO A 19 -4.60 6.35 -4.39
CA PRO A 19 -3.79 5.80 -3.30
C PRO A 19 -2.85 6.82 -2.66
N VAL A 20 -2.21 7.67 -3.47
CA VAL A 20 -1.26 8.68 -2.98
C VAL A 20 -1.99 9.77 -2.20
N LEU A 21 -3.15 10.22 -2.67
CA LEU A 21 -3.98 11.20 -1.98
C LEU A 21 -4.54 10.63 -0.67
N SER A 22 -4.96 9.36 -0.64
CA SER A 22 -5.35 8.68 0.61
C SER A 22 -4.23 8.68 1.65
N MET A 23 -3.00 8.42 1.21
CA MET A 23 -1.83 8.47 2.10
C MET A 23 -1.59 9.90 2.60
N PHE A 24 -1.60 10.89 1.72
CA PHE A 24 -1.45 12.31 2.08
C PHE A 24 -2.48 12.78 3.10
N ILE A 25 -3.74 12.42 2.90
CA ILE A 25 -4.82 12.75 3.83
C ILE A 25 -4.58 12.08 5.18
N SER A 26 -4.11 10.83 5.20
CA SER A 26 -3.80 10.10 6.44
C SER A 26 -2.67 10.79 7.22
N ASP A 27 -1.60 11.18 6.53
CA ASP A 27 -0.47 11.90 7.13
C ASP A 27 -0.91 13.28 7.64
N LEU A 28 -1.78 13.99 6.91
CA LEU A 28 -2.37 15.24 7.37
C LEU A 28 -3.15 15.06 8.68
N PHE A 29 -3.96 13.99 8.79
CA PHE A 29 -4.66 13.67 10.03
C PHE A 29 -3.68 13.40 11.18
N TYR A 30 -2.63 12.60 10.96
CA TYR A 30 -1.58 12.39 11.97
C TYR A 30 -0.90 13.70 12.38
N GLN A 31 -0.65 14.60 11.43
CA GLN A 31 -0.06 15.90 11.71
C GLN A 31 -0.96 16.77 12.59
N LEU A 32 -2.27 16.79 12.32
CA LEU A 32 -3.24 17.52 13.14
C LEU A 32 -3.30 16.95 14.56
N LEU A 33 -3.30 15.62 14.70
CA LEU A 33 -3.28 14.96 16.01
C LEU A 33 -1.98 15.24 16.78
N TYR A 34 -0.84 15.31 16.06
CA TYR A 34 0.46 15.64 16.64
C TYR A 34 0.48 17.07 17.17
N MET A 35 0.04 18.05 16.37
CA MET A 35 -0.06 19.44 16.80
C MET A 35 -1.04 19.63 17.97
N GLY A 36 -2.08 18.79 18.03
CA GLY A 36 -3.03 18.74 19.15
C GLY A 36 -2.52 18.00 20.39
N GLY A 37 -1.29 17.46 20.38
CA GLY A 37 -0.72 16.72 21.50
C GLY A 37 -1.36 15.34 21.77
N MET A 38 -2.16 14.82 20.84
CA MET A 38 -2.85 13.52 20.99
C MET A 38 -1.98 12.33 20.58
N THR A 39 -0.93 12.58 19.79
CA THR A 39 0.06 11.57 19.39
C THR A 39 1.45 12.18 19.44
N ALA A 40 2.45 11.36 19.76
CA ALA A 40 3.86 11.74 19.71
C ALA A 40 4.45 11.60 18.29
N ILE A 41 3.69 11.08 17.33
CA ILE A 41 4.16 10.77 15.98
C ILE A 41 3.72 11.88 15.03
N PRO A 42 4.66 12.63 14.41
CA PRO A 42 4.31 13.63 13.41
C PRO A 42 3.79 12.94 12.15
N GLY A 43 2.80 13.56 11.50
CA GLY A 43 2.28 13.08 10.23
C GLY A 43 3.24 13.32 9.08
N PHE A 44 3.97 14.43 9.11
CA PHE A 44 4.99 14.74 8.11
C PHE A 44 6.41 14.66 8.67
N TYR A 45 7.29 13.95 7.96
CA TYR A 45 8.68 13.75 8.37
C TYR A 45 9.64 13.67 7.18
N ASP A 46 10.94 13.84 7.45
CA ASP A 46 11.96 13.86 6.41
C ASP A 46 12.13 12.50 5.71
N GLY A 47 12.16 12.50 4.38
CA GLY A 47 12.27 11.28 3.56
C GLY A 47 10.97 10.53 3.31
N GLN A 48 9.84 10.97 3.87
CA GLN A 48 8.53 10.34 3.64
C GLN A 48 8.16 10.20 2.16
N TRP A 49 8.65 11.10 1.30
CA TRP A 49 8.36 11.09 -0.15
C TRP A 49 8.71 9.75 -0.80
N GLN A 50 9.69 9.02 -0.26
CA GLN A 50 10.06 7.68 -0.72
C GLN A 50 8.89 6.71 -0.53
N ASN A 51 8.18 6.79 0.59
CA ASN A 51 7.00 5.96 0.86
C ASN A 51 5.86 6.28 -0.12
N TYR A 52 5.67 7.55 -0.47
CA TYR A 52 4.68 7.95 -1.48
C TYR A 52 5.02 7.36 -2.85
N LEU A 53 6.30 7.41 -3.24
CA LEU A 53 6.78 6.84 -4.49
C LEU A 53 6.61 5.31 -4.52
N LEU A 54 6.97 4.63 -3.43
CA LEU A 54 6.78 3.18 -3.29
C LEU A 54 5.30 2.81 -3.38
N PHE A 55 4.43 3.54 -2.68
CA PHE A 55 2.99 3.28 -2.69
C PHE A 55 2.36 3.52 -4.07
N ALA A 56 2.81 4.57 -4.78
CA ALA A 56 2.47 4.77 -6.19
C ALA A 56 2.96 3.60 -7.05
N GLY A 57 4.17 3.09 -6.81
CA GLY A 57 4.71 1.92 -7.49
C GLY A 57 3.88 0.65 -7.31
N LEU A 58 3.22 0.47 -6.15
CA LEU A 58 2.34 -0.68 -5.90
C LEU A 58 1.11 -0.72 -6.82
N VAL A 59 0.76 0.38 -7.48
CA VAL A 59 -0.31 0.42 -8.50
C VAL A 59 0.05 -0.49 -9.69
N PHE A 60 1.34 -0.62 -10.03
CA PHE A 60 1.78 -1.52 -11.10
C PHE A 60 1.49 -2.99 -10.79
N VAL A 61 1.53 -3.39 -9.50
CA VAL A 61 1.08 -4.73 -9.08
C VAL A 61 -0.41 -4.91 -9.36
N GLY A 62 -1.21 -3.85 -9.14
CA GLY A 62 -2.63 -3.81 -9.52
C GLY A 62 -2.85 -3.97 -11.02
N PHE A 63 -2.07 -3.29 -11.87
CA PHE A 63 -2.18 -3.42 -13.34
C PHE A 63 -1.85 -4.83 -13.86
N ALA A 64 -1.11 -5.64 -13.09
CA ALA A 64 -0.84 -7.03 -13.43
C ALA A 64 -2.07 -7.93 -13.22
N VAL A 65 -3.05 -7.52 -12.41
CA VAL A 65 -4.33 -8.24 -12.24
C VAL A 65 -5.17 -8.06 -13.50
N LYS A 66 -5.26 -9.13 -14.31
CA LYS A 66 -6.03 -9.13 -15.58
C LYS A 66 -7.48 -9.57 -15.41
N LYS A 67 -7.75 -10.36 -14.36
CA LYS A 67 -9.07 -10.89 -14.04
C LYS A 67 -9.30 -10.69 -12.54
N LEU A 68 -10.44 -10.10 -12.19
CA LEU A 68 -10.84 -9.89 -10.80
C LEU A 68 -11.35 -11.21 -10.18
N ASN A 69 -10.46 -12.19 -10.05
CA ASN A 69 -10.72 -13.47 -9.42
C ASN A 69 -9.88 -13.65 -8.15
N VAL A 70 -10.30 -14.56 -7.28
CA VAL A 70 -9.68 -14.79 -5.97
C VAL A 70 -8.19 -15.10 -6.10
N LEU A 71 -7.79 -15.91 -7.07
CA LEU A 71 -6.40 -16.31 -7.27
C LEU A 71 -5.49 -15.08 -7.54
N GLN A 72 -5.85 -14.25 -8.51
CA GLN A 72 -5.03 -13.09 -8.88
C GLN A 72 -5.05 -12.01 -7.80
N ILE A 73 -6.18 -11.79 -7.13
CA ILE A 73 -6.30 -10.83 -6.03
C ILE A 73 -5.44 -11.27 -4.84
N THR A 74 -5.51 -12.55 -4.46
CA THR A 74 -4.68 -13.10 -3.38
C THR A 74 -3.20 -13.02 -3.73
N ALA A 75 -2.81 -13.43 -4.94
CA ALA A 75 -1.42 -13.33 -5.40
C ALA A 75 -0.90 -11.88 -5.34
N ALA A 76 -1.68 -10.91 -5.82
CA ALA A 76 -1.33 -9.49 -5.74
C ALA A 76 -1.27 -8.98 -4.29
N SER A 77 -2.11 -9.52 -3.40
CA SER A 77 -2.14 -9.16 -1.97
C SER A 77 -0.94 -9.68 -1.18
N PHE A 78 -0.24 -10.71 -1.68
CA PHE A 78 1.09 -11.07 -1.18
C PHE A 78 2.17 -10.26 -1.89
N ALA A 79 2.14 -10.19 -3.22
CA ALA A 79 3.19 -9.55 -4.01
C ALA A 79 3.42 -8.07 -3.65
N ALA A 80 2.36 -7.30 -3.42
CA ALA A 80 2.48 -5.87 -3.12
C ALA A 80 3.20 -5.58 -1.79
N PRO A 81 2.79 -6.13 -0.63
CA PRO A 81 3.52 -5.92 0.62
C PRO A 81 4.92 -6.55 0.58
N THR A 82 5.15 -7.65 -0.15
CA THR A 82 6.51 -8.20 -0.34
C THR A 82 7.41 -7.23 -1.09
N LEU A 83 6.92 -6.68 -2.20
CA LEU A 83 7.68 -5.70 -2.99
C LEU A 83 7.97 -4.45 -2.16
N TYR A 84 6.96 -3.93 -1.45
CA TYR A 84 7.15 -2.79 -0.56
C TYR A 84 8.19 -3.09 0.52
N PHE A 85 8.10 -4.24 1.19
CA PHE A 85 9.04 -4.67 2.22
C PHE A 85 10.48 -4.72 1.69
N LEU A 86 10.72 -5.39 0.56
CA LEU A 86 12.06 -5.51 0.00
C LEU A 86 12.64 -4.15 -0.39
N VAL A 87 11.88 -3.34 -1.12
CA VAL A 87 12.41 -2.07 -1.63
C VAL A 87 12.54 -1.02 -0.52
N SER A 88 11.57 -0.91 0.39
CA SER A 88 11.65 0.05 1.51
C SER A 88 12.83 -0.23 2.43
N ASN A 89 13.03 -1.49 2.84
CA ASN A 89 14.15 -1.86 3.71
C ASN A 89 15.49 -1.75 2.99
N PHE A 90 15.54 -2.04 1.68
CA PHE A 90 16.74 -1.77 0.89
C PHE A 90 17.07 -0.27 0.86
N LEU A 91 16.09 0.60 0.67
CA LEU A 91 16.30 2.05 0.69
C LEU A 91 16.75 2.55 2.07
N VAL A 92 16.18 2.00 3.16
CA VAL A 92 16.62 2.27 4.54
C VAL A 92 18.09 1.86 4.72
N TRP A 93 18.44 0.64 4.33
CA TRP A 93 19.81 0.14 4.41
C TRP A 93 20.77 0.94 3.52
N ALA A 94 20.36 1.37 2.34
CA ALA A 94 21.18 2.16 1.42
C ALA A 94 21.29 3.63 1.84
N SER A 95 20.37 4.13 2.68
CA SER A 95 20.41 5.51 3.18
C SER A 95 21.59 5.71 4.14
N ASN A 96 22.18 6.91 4.12
CA ASN A 96 23.27 7.28 5.02
C ASN A 96 22.70 7.97 6.26
N GLY A 97 22.92 7.39 7.45
CA GLY A 97 22.68 8.04 8.73
C GLY A 97 21.63 7.36 9.62
N ALA A 98 21.91 7.38 10.92
CA ALA A 98 21.05 6.86 12.00
C ALA A 98 19.64 7.47 12.07
N ALA A 99 19.33 8.50 11.29
CA ALA A 99 18.01 9.13 11.23
C ALA A 99 16.94 8.28 10.51
N ARG A 100 17.34 7.30 9.68
CA ARG A 100 16.42 6.54 8.81
C ARG A 100 16.33 5.05 9.12
N GLY A 101 17.00 4.59 10.17
CA GLY A 101 17.00 3.20 10.62
C GLY A 101 18.13 2.93 11.61
N LEU A 102 18.49 1.66 11.79
CA LEU A 102 19.55 1.24 12.72
C LEU A 102 20.98 1.36 12.15
N ASP A 103 21.14 2.10 11.05
CA ASP A 103 22.40 2.33 10.32
C ASP A 103 23.26 1.05 10.17
N ARG A 104 22.62 -0.02 9.69
CA ARG A 104 23.29 -1.31 9.49
C ARG A 104 24.48 -1.17 8.52
N PRO A 105 25.56 -1.96 8.70
CA PRO A 105 26.75 -1.89 7.85
C PRO A 105 26.41 -1.97 6.36
N LYS A 106 27.10 -1.21 5.50
CA LYS A 106 26.90 -1.24 4.03
C LYS A 106 27.56 -2.47 3.38
N THR A 107 27.22 -3.65 3.90
CA THR A 107 27.62 -4.96 3.41
C THR A 107 26.38 -5.82 3.18
N PHE A 108 26.52 -6.92 2.44
CA PHE A 108 25.42 -7.86 2.23
C PHE A 108 24.85 -8.41 3.55
N SER A 109 25.72 -8.71 4.53
CA SER A 109 25.28 -9.13 5.87
C SER A 109 24.47 -8.04 6.58
N GLY A 110 24.88 -6.77 6.47
CA GLY A 110 24.11 -5.64 7.00
C GLY A 110 22.75 -5.45 6.32
N LEU A 111 22.64 -5.74 5.02
CA LEU A 111 21.35 -5.77 4.33
C LEU A 111 20.43 -6.85 4.88
N LEU A 112 20.94 -8.06 5.12
CA LEU A 112 20.16 -9.15 5.73
C LEU A 112 19.71 -8.81 7.16
N LEU A 113 20.56 -8.15 7.95
CA LEU A 113 20.17 -7.63 9.26
C LEU A 113 19.03 -6.62 9.14
N CYS A 114 19.13 -5.66 8.20
CA CYS A 114 18.07 -4.68 7.97
C CYS A 114 16.75 -5.32 7.58
N TYR A 115 16.76 -6.36 6.73
CA TYR A 115 15.54 -7.11 6.43
C TYR A 115 15.01 -7.84 7.66
N THR A 116 15.88 -8.43 8.48
CA THR A 116 15.48 -9.12 9.71
C THR A 116 14.78 -8.17 10.68
N ASP A 117 15.29 -6.93 10.81
CA ASP A 117 14.67 -5.87 11.62
C ASP A 117 13.26 -5.50 11.13
N GLY A 118 13.02 -5.61 9.82
CA GLY A 118 11.73 -5.30 9.21
C GLY A 118 10.67 -6.42 9.32
N ILE A 119 11.06 -7.67 9.62
CA ILE A 119 10.17 -8.84 9.62
C ILE A 119 8.91 -8.64 10.50
N PRO A 120 9.00 -8.07 11.72
CA PRO A 120 7.82 -7.85 12.57
C PRO A 120 6.74 -7.00 11.90
N PHE A 121 7.12 -6.03 11.07
CA PHE A 121 6.18 -5.16 10.35
C PHE A 121 5.59 -5.83 9.10
N TYR A 122 6.34 -6.76 8.50
CA TYR A 122 5.95 -7.42 7.26
C TYR A 122 4.71 -8.32 7.44
N GLN A 123 4.61 -9.02 8.56
CA GLN A 123 3.47 -9.89 8.86
C GLN A 123 2.15 -9.10 8.91
N MET A 124 2.15 -7.97 9.62
CA MET A 124 0.99 -7.08 9.70
C MET A 124 0.69 -6.45 8.34
N SER A 125 1.71 -6.18 7.53
CA SER A 125 1.53 -5.65 6.17
C SER A 125 0.81 -6.63 5.24
N ILE A 126 1.18 -7.92 5.28
CA ILE A 126 0.47 -8.98 4.54
C ILE A 126 -0.98 -9.09 5.03
N LEU A 127 -1.18 -9.21 6.34
CA LEU A 127 -2.50 -9.41 6.92
C LEU A 127 -3.44 -8.25 6.56
N ALA A 128 -2.98 -7.01 6.77
CA ALA A 128 -3.73 -5.82 6.41
C ALA A 128 -4.06 -5.81 4.91
N THR A 129 -3.10 -6.14 4.04
CA THR A 129 -3.34 -6.17 2.59
C THR A 129 -4.40 -7.21 2.21
N LEU A 130 -4.35 -8.42 2.78
CA LEU A 130 -5.35 -9.46 2.54
C LEU A 130 -6.75 -9.03 3.02
N VAL A 131 -6.86 -8.51 4.25
CA VAL A 131 -8.13 -8.05 4.83
C VAL A 131 -8.73 -6.92 3.99
N PHE A 132 -7.96 -5.88 3.69
CA PHE A 132 -8.46 -4.75 2.91
C PHE A 132 -8.71 -5.11 1.45
N SER A 133 -7.95 -6.02 0.84
CA SER A 133 -8.29 -6.56 -0.49
C SER A 133 -9.63 -7.29 -0.46
N GLY A 134 -9.88 -8.13 0.54
CA GLY A 134 -11.17 -8.80 0.73
C GLY A 134 -12.32 -7.80 0.83
N ILE A 135 -12.17 -6.76 1.66
CA ILE A 135 -13.18 -5.71 1.82
C ILE A 135 -13.42 -4.96 0.50
N LEU A 136 -12.38 -4.46 -0.17
CA LEU A 136 -12.54 -3.59 -1.34
C LEU A 136 -13.02 -4.34 -2.57
N PHE A 137 -12.34 -5.44 -2.93
CA PHE A 137 -12.74 -6.24 -4.09
C PHE A 137 -14.09 -6.93 -3.84
N GLY A 138 -14.35 -7.38 -2.60
CA GLY A 138 -15.65 -7.92 -2.20
C GLY A 138 -16.77 -6.89 -2.32
N SER A 139 -16.58 -5.70 -1.76
CA SER A 139 -17.55 -4.59 -1.88
C SER A 139 -17.80 -4.23 -3.35
N TYR A 140 -16.73 -4.09 -4.14
CA TYR A 140 -16.84 -3.80 -5.57
C TYR A 140 -17.64 -4.85 -6.34
N TYR A 141 -17.41 -6.13 -6.06
CA TYR A 141 -18.17 -7.23 -6.64
C TYR A 141 -19.66 -7.16 -6.29
N LEU A 142 -19.99 -6.89 -5.02
CA LEU A 142 -21.38 -6.75 -4.55
C LEU A 142 -22.09 -5.57 -5.22
N PHE A 143 -21.39 -4.43 -5.38
CA PHE A 143 -21.94 -3.26 -6.07
C PHE A 143 -22.21 -3.53 -7.56
N GLN A 144 -21.27 -4.17 -8.27
CA GLN A 144 -21.51 -4.53 -9.69
C GLN A 144 -22.70 -5.47 -9.85
N LYS A 145 -22.80 -6.50 -9.01
CA LYS A 145 -23.91 -7.47 -9.06
C LYS A 145 -25.27 -6.81 -8.79
N SER A 146 -25.31 -5.85 -7.87
CA SER A 146 -26.52 -5.11 -7.53
C SER A 146 -26.95 -4.17 -8.66
N GLY A 147 -26.00 -3.44 -9.28
CA GLY A 147 -26.29 -2.58 -10.43
C GLY A 147 -26.81 -3.34 -11.66
N GLN A 148 -26.25 -4.52 -11.94
CA GLN A 148 -26.74 -5.40 -13.01
C GLN A 148 -28.18 -5.88 -12.75
N ARG A 149 -28.52 -6.22 -11.49
CA ARG A 149 -29.88 -6.64 -11.12
C ARG A 149 -30.92 -5.52 -11.27
N VAL A 150 -30.55 -4.26 -10.98
CA VAL A 150 -31.45 -3.11 -11.14
C VAL A 150 -31.69 -2.80 -12.62
N SER A 151 -30.65 -2.85 -13.46
CA SER A 151 -30.79 -2.65 -14.91
C SER A 151 -31.70 -3.70 -15.57
N LEU A 152 -31.58 -4.97 -15.18
CA LEU A 152 -32.45 -6.04 -15.70
C LEU A 152 -33.93 -5.88 -15.32
N LYS A 153 -34.23 -5.32 -14.14
CA LYS A 153 -35.61 -5.04 -13.71
C LYS A 153 -36.22 -3.79 -14.34
N SER A 154 -35.39 -2.84 -14.79
CA SER A 154 -35.86 -1.62 -15.46
C SER A 154 -36.23 -1.83 -16.94
N ASN A 155 -35.80 -2.96 -17.52
CA ASN A 155 -35.98 -3.30 -18.94
C ASN A 155 -36.99 -4.44 -19.16
N ALA A 156 -37.73 -4.84 -18.12
CA ALA A 156 -38.79 -5.85 -18.15
C ALA A 156 -40.11 -5.20 -17.72
#